data_AF-A0AAN5I4I7-F1
#
_entry.id   AF-A0AAN5I4I7-F1
#
_cell.length_a   1.000
_cell.length_b   1.000
_cell.length_c   1.000
_cell.angle_alpha   90.00
_cell.angle_beta   90.00
_cell.angle_gamma   90.00
#
_symmetry.space_group_name_H-M   'P 1'
#
loop_
_entity.id
_entity.type
_entity.pdbx_description
1 polymer ?
#
loop_
_entity_poly.entity_id
_entity_poly.type
_entity_poly.pdbx_seq_one_letter_code
_entity_poly.pdbx_strand_id
1 'polypeptide(L)'
;MLPSLCFLFLLACSVHAGEECGSKKIMYFFDNSRMTCFPIETVQCSPEAKERFTTQRDCQARSIPMDYNTCAANSPAVKRPNGESHCFREGMPLDNESNRCPAGSVCNVGMNVGMCCDKKIQDEYYEEAKATCSDGKKSITSTENEFNQPLVGKKCSHNFCPSGSACKEGKYLAWCCK
;
A
#
# COMPACT_ATOMS: atom_id res chain seq x y z
N MET A 1 30.94 -22.95 48.97
CA MET A 1 29.90 -21.90 48.93
C MET A 1 30.19 -21.02 47.72
N LEU A 2 29.42 -21.18 46.64
CA LEU A 2 29.28 -20.17 45.57
C LEU A 2 28.51 -18.97 46.14
N PRO A 3 28.60 -17.72 45.59
CA PRO A 3 28.36 -17.38 44.17
C PRO A 3 29.30 -16.24 43.70
N SER A 4 29.20 -15.54 42.56
CA SER A 4 28.27 -15.44 41.43
C SER A 4 29.08 -14.81 40.30
N LEU A 5 29.13 -15.43 39.11
CA LEU A 5 29.69 -14.78 37.92
C LEU A 5 28.71 -13.71 37.43
N CYS A 6 29.06 -12.44 37.63
CA CYS A 6 28.40 -11.34 36.97
C CYS A 6 28.90 -11.30 35.52
N PHE A 7 28.19 -11.99 34.62
CA PHE A 7 28.34 -11.82 33.18
C PHE A 7 27.95 -10.39 32.82
N LEU A 8 28.95 -9.53 32.65
CA LEU A 8 28.84 -8.25 31.96
C LEU A 8 28.48 -8.51 30.49
N PHE A 9 27.20 -8.67 30.20
CA PHE A 9 26.69 -8.43 28.87
C PHE A 9 26.81 -6.93 28.58
N LEU A 10 27.86 -6.59 27.84
CA LEU A 10 28.00 -5.33 27.11
C LEU A 10 26.83 -5.21 26.12
N LEU A 11 25.67 -4.78 26.59
CA LEU A 11 24.68 -4.12 25.76
C LEU A 11 25.27 -2.75 25.42
N ALA A 12 25.91 -2.69 24.25
CA ALA A 12 26.32 -1.44 23.62
C ALA A 12 25.08 -0.60 23.30
N CYS A 13 24.57 0.12 24.31
CA CYS A 13 23.83 1.35 24.07
C CYS A 13 24.84 2.36 23.53
N SER A 14 25.03 2.39 22.22
CA SER A 14 25.71 3.49 21.55
C SER A 14 24.85 4.75 21.66
N VAL A 15 24.94 5.43 22.80
CA VAL A 15 24.46 6.79 23.01
C VAL A 15 25.33 7.70 22.14
N HIS A 16 24.87 8.03 20.94
CA HIS A 16 25.38 9.20 20.23
C HIS A 16 24.76 10.45 20.85
N ALA A 17 25.62 11.43 21.08
CA ALA A 17 25.32 12.68 21.74
C ALA A 17 24.09 13.41 21.17
N GLY A 18 23.14 13.77 22.05
CA GLY A 18 22.67 15.14 22.18
C GLY A 18 21.86 15.81 21.08
N GLU A 19 21.31 15.11 20.09
CA GLU A 19 20.17 15.61 19.32
C GLU A 19 18.92 14.81 19.71
N GLU A 20 17.91 15.49 20.25
CA GLU A 20 16.58 14.91 20.35
C GLU A 20 16.15 14.50 18.94
N CYS A 21 16.17 13.20 18.67
CA CYS A 21 15.57 12.64 17.47
C CYS A 21 14.04 12.75 17.55
N GLY A 22 13.53 13.97 17.43
CA GLY A 22 12.27 14.34 18.08
C GLY A 22 11.06 14.52 17.17
N SER A 23 11.25 14.63 15.86
CA SER A 23 10.11 14.90 14.96
C SER A 23 9.68 13.66 14.19
N LYS A 24 8.37 13.40 14.27
CA LYS A 24 7.71 12.39 13.46
C LYS A 24 7.25 13.00 12.14
N LYS A 25 7.35 12.25 11.06
CA LYS A 25 6.92 12.65 9.73
C LYS A 25 6.23 11.49 9.04
N ILE A 26 5.26 11.78 8.17
CA ILE A 26 4.74 10.78 7.26
C ILE A 26 5.77 10.50 6.17
N MET A 27 6.21 9.26 6.08
CA MET A 27 7.08 8.73 5.04
C MET A 27 6.41 7.53 4.38
N TYR A 28 6.98 7.00 3.32
CA TYR A 28 6.39 5.91 2.54
C TYR A 28 7.27 4.69 2.52
N PHE A 29 6.67 3.51 2.50
CA PHE A 29 7.36 2.25 2.28
C PHE A 29 6.62 1.43 1.22
N PHE A 30 7.38 0.61 0.52
CA PHE A 30 6.83 -0.36 -0.41
C PHE A 30 6.40 -1.61 0.35
N ASP A 31 5.14 -1.99 0.19
CA ASP A 31 4.58 -3.19 0.79
C ASP A 31 4.51 -4.33 -0.23
N ASN A 32 5.44 -5.28 -0.16
CA ASN A 32 5.46 -6.44 -1.06
C ASN A 32 4.17 -7.26 -1.03
N SER A 33 3.43 -7.26 0.09
CA SER A 33 2.19 -8.05 0.18
C SER A 33 1.05 -7.47 -0.66
N ARG A 34 1.02 -6.14 -0.84
CA ARG A 34 0.02 -5.42 -1.64
C ARG A 34 0.59 -4.83 -2.93
N MET A 35 1.90 -4.94 -3.13
CA MET A 35 2.65 -4.41 -4.26
C MET A 35 2.33 -2.94 -4.52
N THR A 36 2.30 -2.16 -3.45
CA THR A 36 1.99 -0.73 -3.48
C THR A 36 2.73 0.02 -2.37
N CYS A 37 2.77 1.33 -2.47
CA CYS A 37 3.42 2.22 -1.52
C CYS A 37 2.42 2.79 -0.52
N PHE A 38 2.70 2.65 0.77
CA PHE A 38 1.82 3.15 1.83
C PHE A 38 2.52 4.18 2.73
N PRO A 39 1.78 5.20 3.20
CA PRO A 39 2.26 6.12 4.22
C PRO A 39 2.40 5.44 5.60
N ILE A 40 3.35 5.93 6.39
CA ILE A 40 3.60 5.55 7.78
C ILE A 40 4.18 6.73 8.56
N GLU A 41 3.80 6.86 9.83
CA GLU A 41 4.49 7.75 10.77
C GLU A 41 5.88 7.20 11.08
N THR A 42 6.91 7.98 10.79
CA THR A 42 8.31 7.59 10.99
C THR A 42 9.02 8.66 11.79
N VAL A 43 9.85 8.23 12.75
CA VAL A 43 10.74 9.12 13.50
C VAL A 43 11.97 9.41 12.62
N GLN A 44 12.24 10.67 12.32
CA GLN A 44 13.14 11.03 11.20
C GLN A 44 14.59 10.54 11.32
N CYS A 45 15.14 10.39 12.52
CA CYS A 45 16.50 9.85 12.67
C CYS A 45 16.54 8.33 12.88
N SER A 46 15.38 7.66 12.94
CA SER A 46 15.35 6.24 13.24
C SER A 46 16.03 5.45 12.11
N PRO A 47 16.61 4.27 12.40
CA PRO A 47 17.19 3.42 11.36
C PRO A 47 16.20 3.13 10.22
N GLU A 48 14.91 2.95 10.55
CA GLU A 48 13.85 2.70 9.59
C GLU A 48 13.69 3.86 8.60
N ALA A 49 13.88 5.11 9.04
CA ALA A 49 13.75 6.30 8.19
C ALA A 49 14.68 6.26 6.98
N LYS A 50 15.85 5.61 7.09
CA LYS A 50 16.82 5.45 5.99
C LYS A 50 16.31 4.55 4.86
N GLU A 51 15.34 3.69 5.15
CA GLU A 51 14.73 2.77 4.19
C GLU A 51 13.37 3.27 3.67
N ARG A 52 12.90 4.44 4.14
CA ARG A 52 11.64 5.04 3.70
C ARG A 52 11.85 6.07 2.61
N PHE A 53 10.81 6.28 1.81
CA PHE A 53 10.73 7.34 0.82
C PHE A 53 10.03 8.56 1.42
N THR A 54 10.46 9.75 1.00
CA THR A 54 9.85 11.00 1.46
C THR A 54 8.52 11.32 0.78
N THR A 55 8.31 10.80 -0.43
CA THR A 55 7.07 11.02 -1.20
C THR A 55 6.50 9.70 -1.71
N GLN A 56 5.19 9.67 -1.94
CA GLN A 56 4.53 8.50 -2.54
C GLN A 56 5.05 8.23 -3.94
N ARG A 57 5.27 9.31 -4.72
CA ARG A 57 5.76 9.24 -6.10
C ARG A 57 7.14 8.61 -6.18
N ASP A 58 8.06 8.99 -5.30
CA ASP A 58 9.42 8.41 -5.28
C ASP A 58 9.38 6.93 -4.93
N CYS A 59 8.53 6.53 -3.98
CA CYS A 59 8.32 5.13 -3.65
C CYS A 59 7.81 4.35 -4.87
N GLN A 60 6.77 4.86 -5.54
CA GLN A 60 6.19 4.19 -6.72
C GLN A 60 7.22 4.07 -7.86
N ALA A 61 7.88 5.17 -8.21
CA ALA A 61 8.84 5.21 -9.32
C ALA A 61 10.06 4.30 -9.11
N ARG A 62 10.47 4.07 -7.85
CA ARG A 62 11.64 3.25 -7.52
C ARG A 62 11.30 1.79 -7.21
N SER A 63 10.07 1.50 -6.79
CA SER A 63 9.68 0.16 -6.34
C SER A 63 8.72 -0.57 -7.28
N ILE A 64 8.00 0.14 -8.16
CA ILE A 64 6.99 -0.44 -9.04
C ILE A 64 7.45 -0.29 -10.50
N PRO A 65 7.69 -1.41 -11.22
CA PRO A 65 7.97 -1.36 -12.66
C PRO A 65 6.81 -0.71 -13.43
N MET A 66 7.11 0.01 -14.52
CA MET A 66 6.07 0.73 -15.28
C MET A 66 5.04 -0.19 -15.95
N ASP A 67 5.44 -1.41 -16.29
CA ASP A 67 4.60 -2.44 -16.90
C ASP A 67 3.93 -3.36 -15.86
N TYR A 68 4.06 -3.02 -14.58
CA TYR A 68 3.52 -3.82 -13.50
C TYR A 68 1.99 -3.71 -13.44
N ASN A 69 1.30 -4.81 -13.77
CA ASN A 69 -0.15 -4.93 -13.69
C ASN A 69 -0.52 -6.07 -12.74
N THR A 70 -1.33 -5.79 -11.72
CA THR A 70 -1.87 -6.80 -10.79
C THR A 70 -3.31 -6.54 -10.44
N CYS A 71 -3.96 -7.57 -9.92
CA CYS A 71 -5.28 -7.46 -9.32
C CYS A 71 -5.21 -6.67 -8.00
N ALA A 72 -6.33 -6.07 -7.60
CA ALA A 72 -6.50 -5.40 -6.32
C ALA A 72 -5.91 -6.20 -5.15
N ALA A 73 -5.35 -5.45 -4.20
CA ALA A 73 -4.68 -6.00 -3.03
C ALA A 73 -3.59 -7.06 -3.34
N ASN A 74 -3.05 -7.07 -4.58
CA ASN A 74 -2.14 -8.09 -5.07
C ASN A 74 -2.74 -9.51 -4.98
N SER A 75 -4.06 -9.64 -5.20
CA SER A 75 -4.71 -10.95 -5.22
C SER A 75 -4.26 -11.78 -6.42
N PRO A 76 -4.26 -13.12 -6.33
CA PRO A 76 -3.95 -13.97 -7.47
C PRO A 76 -4.88 -13.72 -8.66
N ALA A 77 -4.34 -13.85 -9.86
CA ALA A 77 -5.14 -13.82 -11.08
C ALA A 77 -6.05 -15.05 -11.17
N VAL A 78 -7.27 -14.84 -11.64
CA VAL A 78 -8.24 -15.90 -11.90
C VAL A 78 -7.89 -16.57 -13.21
N LYS A 79 -7.73 -17.90 -13.18
CA LYS A 79 -7.40 -18.69 -14.36
C LYS A 79 -8.67 -19.21 -15.04
N ARG A 80 -8.68 -19.17 -16.37
CA ARG A 80 -9.62 -19.92 -17.22
C ARG A 80 -9.36 -21.43 -17.11
N PRO A 81 -10.28 -22.29 -17.57
CA PRO A 81 -10.07 -23.74 -17.57
C PRO A 81 -8.81 -24.21 -18.31
N ASN A 82 -8.34 -23.44 -19.31
CA ASN A 82 -7.09 -23.69 -20.03
C ASN A 82 -5.81 -23.30 -19.24
N GLY A 83 -5.95 -22.78 -18.01
CA GLY A 83 -4.85 -22.37 -17.13
C GLY A 83 -4.38 -20.92 -17.33
N GLU A 84 -4.91 -20.20 -18.31
CA GLU A 84 -4.50 -18.83 -18.64
C GLU A 84 -5.36 -17.78 -17.92
N SER A 85 -4.77 -16.65 -17.57
CA SER A 85 -5.48 -15.53 -16.94
C SER A 85 -5.50 -14.25 -17.78
N HIS A 86 -4.78 -14.20 -18.90
CA HIS A 86 -4.77 -13.00 -19.74
C HIS A 86 -6.15 -12.79 -20.38
N CYS A 87 -6.63 -11.56 -20.44
CA CYS A 87 -7.92 -11.20 -21.02
C CYS A 87 -7.84 -10.08 -22.06
N PHE A 88 -6.72 -9.36 -22.08
CA PHE A 88 -6.46 -8.31 -23.04
C PHE A 88 -4.98 -8.30 -23.42
N ARG A 89 -4.72 -7.97 -24.68
CA ARG A 89 -3.42 -7.57 -25.20
C ARG A 89 -3.67 -6.55 -26.31
N GLU A 90 -2.84 -5.52 -26.39
CA GLU A 90 -2.87 -4.57 -27.50
C GLU A 90 -2.84 -5.31 -28.86
N GLY A 91 -3.74 -4.93 -29.77
CA GLY A 91 -3.92 -5.58 -31.08
C GLY A 91 -4.84 -6.81 -31.08
N MET A 92 -5.40 -7.22 -29.94
CA MET A 92 -6.38 -8.31 -29.85
C MET A 92 -7.82 -7.79 -29.96
N PRO A 93 -8.72 -8.51 -30.67
CA PRO A 93 -10.15 -8.20 -30.67
C PRO A 93 -10.76 -8.32 -29.26
N LEU A 94 -11.44 -7.26 -28.80
CA LEU A 94 -12.09 -7.19 -27.47
C LEU A 94 -13.26 -8.18 -27.31
N ASP A 95 -13.80 -8.68 -28.43
CA ASP A 95 -14.92 -9.60 -28.49
C ASP A 95 -14.52 -11.08 -28.58
N ASN A 96 -13.22 -11.39 -28.45
CA ASN A 96 -12.76 -12.77 -28.46
C ASN A 96 -13.28 -13.52 -27.21
N GLU A 97 -14.30 -14.35 -27.40
CA GLU A 97 -14.91 -15.14 -26.33
C GLU A 97 -13.92 -16.05 -25.61
N SER A 98 -12.88 -16.51 -26.31
CA SER A 98 -11.85 -17.35 -25.70
C SER A 98 -11.09 -16.63 -24.60
N ASN A 99 -10.97 -15.30 -24.66
CA ASN A 99 -10.21 -14.48 -23.71
C ASN A 99 -11.09 -13.77 -22.68
N ARG A 100 -12.39 -14.08 -22.65
CA ARG A 100 -13.27 -13.61 -21.59
C ARG A 100 -12.88 -14.20 -20.25
N CYS A 101 -12.95 -13.36 -19.24
CA CYS A 101 -12.72 -13.79 -17.88
C CYS A 101 -13.84 -14.71 -17.39
N PRO A 102 -13.52 -15.74 -16.57
CA PRO A 102 -14.52 -16.62 -15.97
C PRO A 102 -15.61 -15.85 -15.21
N ALA A 103 -16.78 -16.46 -15.04
CA ALA A 103 -17.85 -15.89 -14.22
C ALA A 103 -17.35 -15.53 -12.81
N GLY A 104 -17.73 -14.34 -12.33
CA GLY A 104 -17.24 -13.81 -11.05
C GLY A 104 -15.87 -13.12 -11.11
N SER A 105 -15.26 -13.00 -12.30
CA SER A 105 -14.01 -12.26 -12.51
C SER A 105 -14.17 -11.14 -13.53
N VAL A 106 -13.26 -10.17 -13.48
CA VAL A 106 -13.24 -8.98 -14.34
C VAL A 106 -11.86 -8.83 -14.98
N CYS A 107 -11.83 -8.32 -16.22
CA CYS A 107 -10.57 -8.02 -16.90
C CYS A 107 -9.96 -6.73 -16.35
N ASN A 108 -8.86 -6.84 -15.60
CA ASN A 108 -8.07 -5.70 -15.13
C ASN A 108 -7.03 -5.34 -16.18
N VAL A 109 -7.31 -4.29 -16.95
CA VAL A 109 -6.45 -3.82 -18.04
C VAL A 109 -5.46 -2.79 -17.49
N GLY A 110 -4.17 -3.09 -17.63
CA GLY A 110 -3.07 -2.17 -17.41
C GLY A 110 -2.54 -1.62 -18.74
N MET A 111 -1.26 -1.22 -18.77
CA MET A 111 -0.62 -0.75 -20.00
C MET A 111 -0.43 -1.92 -20.98
N ASN A 112 -1.21 -1.93 -22.07
CA ASN A 112 -1.15 -2.88 -23.20
C ASN A 112 -1.45 -4.36 -22.90
N VAL A 113 -1.69 -4.73 -21.64
CA VAL A 113 -2.03 -6.10 -21.21
C VAL A 113 -3.14 -6.07 -20.16
N GLY A 114 -3.93 -7.15 -20.09
CA GLY A 114 -4.94 -7.31 -19.04
C GLY A 114 -5.02 -8.74 -18.54
N MET A 115 -5.41 -8.88 -17.27
CA MET A 115 -5.57 -10.17 -16.62
C MET A 115 -6.91 -10.27 -15.87
N CYS A 116 -7.42 -11.48 -15.75
CA CYS A 116 -8.64 -11.76 -15.01
C CYS A 116 -8.38 -11.70 -13.51
N CYS A 117 -9.19 -10.91 -12.83
CA CYS A 117 -9.12 -10.67 -11.40
C CYS A 117 -10.45 -11.01 -10.74
N ASP A 118 -10.41 -11.48 -9.49
CA ASP A 118 -11.63 -11.71 -8.72
C ASP A 118 -12.42 -10.41 -8.62
N LYS A 119 -13.67 -10.43 -9.10
CA LYS A 119 -14.48 -9.21 -9.19
C LYS A 119 -14.82 -8.67 -7.80
N LYS A 120 -15.10 -9.55 -6.85
CA LYS A 120 -15.48 -9.16 -5.49
C LYS A 120 -14.31 -8.45 -4.79
N ILE A 121 -13.09 -8.98 -4.91
CA ILE A 121 -11.89 -8.35 -4.34
C ILE A 121 -11.63 -6.99 -5.01
N GLN A 122 -11.75 -6.91 -6.34
CA GLN A 122 -11.61 -5.65 -7.09
C GLN A 122 -12.61 -4.61 -6.59
N ASP A 123 -13.90 -4.95 -6.55
CA ASP A 123 -14.96 -4.06 -6.11
C ASP A 123 -14.71 -3.58 -4.67
N GLU A 124 -14.47 -4.47 -3.72
CA GLU A 124 -14.22 -4.13 -2.31
C GLU A 124 -12.99 -3.21 -2.15
N TYR A 125 -11.89 -3.52 -2.85
CA TYR A 125 -10.67 -2.70 -2.79
C TYR A 125 -10.87 -1.30 -3.38
N TYR A 126 -11.53 -1.19 -4.53
CA TYR A 126 -11.78 0.11 -5.15
C TYR A 126 -12.79 0.95 -4.38
N GLU A 127 -13.79 0.33 -3.74
CA GLU A 127 -14.69 1.04 -2.81
C GLU A 127 -13.91 1.61 -1.61
N GLU A 128 -12.98 0.84 -1.03
CA GLU A 128 -12.12 1.36 0.05
C GLU A 128 -11.15 2.44 -0.45
N ALA A 129 -10.63 2.33 -1.68
CA ALA A 129 -9.73 3.32 -2.27
C ALA A 129 -10.41 4.68 -2.54
N LYS A 130 -11.74 4.72 -2.67
CA LYS A 130 -12.52 5.98 -2.70
C LYS A 130 -12.50 6.70 -1.34
N ALA A 131 -12.12 6.00 -0.26
CA ALA A 131 -11.94 6.54 1.08
C ALA A 131 -13.17 7.30 1.62
N THR A 132 -14.39 6.81 1.35
CA THR A 132 -15.61 7.53 1.73
C THR A 132 -15.81 7.58 3.24
N CYS A 133 -16.15 8.78 3.73
CA CYS A 133 -16.44 9.06 5.14
C CYS A 133 -17.95 9.30 5.33
N SER A 134 -18.49 8.92 6.50
CA SER A 134 -19.90 9.13 6.83
C SER A 134 -20.20 10.59 7.20
N ASP A 135 -21.49 10.95 7.15
CA ASP A 135 -22.05 12.13 7.84
C ASP A 135 -21.41 13.48 7.47
N GLY A 136 -21.20 13.72 6.17
CA GLY A 136 -20.69 14.99 5.66
C GLY A 136 -19.18 15.24 5.90
N LYS A 137 -18.48 14.28 6.52
CA LYS A 137 -17.03 14.31 6.68
C LYS A 137 -16.32 14.09 5.36
N LYS A 138 -15.17 14.73 5.17
CA LYS A 138 -14.38 14.61 3.96
C LYS A 138 -13.20 13.67 4.17
N SER A 139 -12.90 12.87 3.16
CA SER A 139 -11.64 12.15 3.08
C SER A 139 -10.51 13.15 3.00
N ILE A 140 -9.46 12.96 3.81
CA ILE A 140 -8.25 13.75 3.65
C ILE A 140 -7.55 13.32 2.37
N THR A 141 -7.18 14.28 1.54
CA THR A 141 -6.40 14.03 0.31
C THR A 141 -4.92 14.23 0.57
N SER A 142 -4.08 13.52 -0.18
CA SER A 142 -2.64 13.77 -0.16
C SER A 142 -2.35 15.13 -0.77
N THR A 143 -1.66 16.00 -0.04
CA THR A 143 -1.25 17.33 -0.51
C THR A 143 -0.13 17.28 -1.57
N GLU A 144 0.48 16.12 -1.77
CA GLU A 144 1.60 15.91 -2.72
C GLU A 144 1.13 15.43 -4.10
N ASN A 145 -0.12 14.99 -4.22
CA ASN A 145 -0.64 14.42 -5.46
C ASN A 145 -1.45 15.47 -6.22
N GLU A 146 -1.02 15.80 -7.45
CA GLU A 146 -1.69 16.72 -8.38
C GLU A 146 -3.15 16.34 -8.68
N PHE A 147 -3.53 15.09 -8.38
CA PHE A 147 -4.84 14.50 -8.65
C PHE A 147 -5.81 14.49 -7.45
N ASN A 148 -5.49 15.19 -6.34
CA ASN A 148 -6.33 15.22 -5.13
C ASN A 148 -6.78 13.83 -4.65
N GLN A 149 -5.93 12.81 -4.78
CA GLN A 149 -6.27 11.46 -4.38
C GLN A 149 -6.37 11.35 -2.85
N PRO A 150 -7.30 10.54 -2.32
CA PRO A 150 -7.37 10.30 -0.88
C PRO A 150 -6.06 9.78 -0.30
N LEU A 151 -5.73 10.21 0.91
CA LEU A 151 -4.62 9.66 1.68
C LEU A 151 -5.03 8.28 2.21
N VAL A 152 -4.51 7.23 1.58
CA VAL A 152 -4.81 5.84 1.91
C VAL A 152 -3.57 5.14 2.45
N GLY A 153 -3.72 4.49 3.60
CA GLY A 153 -2.71 3.67 4.25
C GLY A 153 -3.04 2.19 4.23
N LYS A 154 -2.10 1.37 4.70
CA LYS A 154 -2.32 -0.08 4.86
C LYS A 154 -3.20 -0.40 6.07
N LYS A 155 -2.92 0.26 7.19
CA LYS A 155 -3.54 0.05 8.51
C LYS A 155 -3.51 1.35 9.31
N CYS A 156 -4.47 1.53 10.21
CA CYS A 156 -4.51 2.66 11.14
C CYS A 156 -3.35 2.64 12.14
N SER A 157 -2.82 1.46 12.47
CA SER A 157 -1.64 1.31 13.34
C SER A 157 -0.36 1.93 12.76
N HIS A 158 -0.35 2.33 11.49
CA HIS A 158 0.75 3.08 10.88
C HIS A 158 0.72 4.58 11.21
N ASN A 159 -0.30 5.05 11.95
CA ASN A 159 -0.43 6.43 12.45
C ASN A 159 -0.27 7.52 11.36
N PHE A 160 -0.69 7.22 10.13
CA PHE A 160 -0.47 8.11 9.00
C PHE A 160 -1.48 9.27 8.89
N CYS A 161 -2.55 9.22 9.71
CA CYS A 161 -3.58 10.25 9.70
C CYS A 161 -3.13 11.51 10.44
N PRO A 162 -3.35 12.71 9.87
CA PRO A 162 -2.96 13.95 10.52
C PRO A 162 -3.78 14.21 11.79
N SER A 163 -3.26 15.03 12.69
CA SER A 163 -3.90 15.36 13.95
C SER A 163 -5.32 15.92 13.75
N GLY A 164 -6.25 15.47 14.59
CA GLY A 164 -7.66 15.87 14.51
C GLY A 164 -8.45 15.16 13.40
N SER A 165 -7.92 14.09 12.82
CA SER A 165 -8.65 13.19 11.94
C SER A 165 -8.80 11.80 12.55
N ALA A 166 -9.88 11.11 12.19
CA ALA A 166 -10.14 9.75 12.63
C ALA A 166 -9.69 8.78 11.53
N CYS A 167 -8.93 7.75 11.91
CA CYS A 167 -8.59 6.68 10.98
C CYS A 167 -9.72 5.65 10.92
N LYS A 168 -10.09 5.23 9.71
CA LYS A 168 -10.99 4.12 9.44
C LYS A 168 -10.21 3.02 8.72
N GLU A 169 -10.25 1.81 9.27
CA GLU A 169 -9.61 0.63 8.67
C GLU A 169 -10.68 -0.24 8.00
N GLY A 170 -10.49 -0.50 6.72
CA GLY A 170 -11.25 -1.48 5.94
C GLY A 170 -10.56 -2.85 5.93
N LYS A 171 -11.01 -3.71 5.04
CA LYS A 171 -10.44 -5.04 4.82
C LYS A 171 -9.07 -4.98 4.13
N TYR A 172 -8.90 -4.03 3.23
CA TYR A 172 -7.71 -3.90 2.41
C TYR A 172 -6.89 -2.64 2.70
N LEU A 173 -7.56 -1.55 3.01
CA LEU A 173 -6.98 -0.21 3.07
C LEU A 173 -7.49 0.52 4.32
N ALA A 174 -6.75 1.52 4.76
CA ALA A 174 -7.15 2.45 5.80
C ALA A 174 -7.16 3.87 5.25
N TRP A 175 -8.01 4.74 5.77
CA TRP A 175 -8.08 6.14 5.34
C TRP A 175 -8.48 7.07 6.48
N CYS A 176 -8.29 8.37 6.26
CA CYS A 176 -8.49 9.39 7.27
C CYS A 176 -9.73 10.23 6.96
N CYS A 177 -10.60 10.37 7.96
CA CYS A 177 -11.82 11.16 7.90
C CYS A 177 -11.74 12.38 8.82
N LYS A 178 -12.17 13.53 8.30
CA LYS A 178 -12.29 14.76 9.08
C LYS A 178 -13.67 15.38 8.91
#